data_AF-A0A9D3Y4J7-F1
#
_entry.id   AF-A0A9D3Y4J7-F1
#
_cell.length_a   1.000
_cell.length_b   1.000
_cell.length_c   1.000
_cell.angle_alpha   90.00
_cell.angle_beta   90.00
_cell.angle_gamma   90.00
#
_symmetry.space_group_name_H-M   'P 1'
#
loop_
_entity.id
_entity.type
_entity.pdbx_description
1 polymer ?
#
loop_
_entity_poly.entity_id
_entity_poly.type
_entity_poly.pdbx_seq_one_letter_code
_entity_poly.pdbx_strand_id
1 'polypeptide(L)'
;MDTINITSKKQKDVQPVPDLFEQFDGYNDTKRKKQKSEPMTSSGLQSHAECLFSLLEKPYVNSTTGKWPELRASVEALASCLSSYEQYLNKQATTTATNKELSFPCRTVDQNASVFHCKKSVLSVVKDKYTLLDKAVVSSDTENPVLFDENLHVEKPFENSMQKFRFFDSLQLSVPVDVIRFCPGEGLVLHIFFPRYLRTGLILK
;
A
#
# COMPACT_ATOMS: atom_id res chain seq x y z
N MET A 1 -15.18 12.93 36.04
CA MET A 1 -14.54 11.96 35.12
C MET A 1 -14.60 12.61 33.76
N ASP A 2 -13.58 13.41 33.45
CA ASP A 2 -13.53 14.23 32.24
C ASP A 2 -12.48 13.66 31.29
N THR A 3 -12.94 13.06 30.19
CA THR A 3 -12.09 12.60 29.10
C THR A 3 -11.70 13.77 28.20
N ILE A 4 -10.49 14.28 28.39
CA ILE A 4 -9.86 15.29 27.52
C ILE A 4 -9.20 14.60 26.32
N ASN A 5 -9.80 14.82 25.14
CA ASN A 5 -9.18 15.23 23.87
C ASN A 5 -7.76 14.70 23.55
N ILE A 6 -7.67 13.63 22.73
CA ILE A 6 -6.39 13.06 22.27
C ILE A 6 -6.06 13.39 20.79
N THR A 7 -6.95 14.08 20.04
CA THR A 7 -6.72 14.32 18.60
C THR A 7 -5.95 15.61 18.25
N SER A 8 -5.57 16.45 19.20
CA SER A 8 -5.01 17.79 18.88
C SER A 8 -3.48 17.94 19.02
N LYS A 9 -2.71 16.89 19.29
CA LYS A 9 -1.25 17.01 19.51
C LYS A 9 -0.39 16.37 18.43
N LYS A 10 -0.47 16.90 17.20
CA LYS A 10 0.62 16.83 16.19
C LYS A 10 0.59 18.07 15.27
N GLN A 11 0.84 19.25 15.83
CA GLN A 11 1.47 20.33 15.05
C GLN A 11 2.91 20.44 15.56
N LYS A 12 3.81 19.69 14.92
CA LYS A 12 5.25 19.88 15.07
C LYS A 12 5.72 20.73 13.89
N ASP A 13 6.33 21.86 14.22
CA ASP A 13 7.17 22.71 13.38
C ASP A 13 6.56 23.22 12.07
N VAL A 14 5.43 23.93 12.16
CA VAL A 14 5.12 24.92 11.12
C VAL A 14 5.96 26.16 11.45
N GLN A 15 7.01 26.40 10.68
CA GLN A 15 7.76 27.66 10.82
C GLN A 15 6.77 28.82 10.62
N PRO A 16 6.77 29.83 11.52
CA PRO A 16 5.91 30.98 11.37
C PRO A 16 6.26 31.66 10.05
N VAL A 17 5.24 31.89 9.23
CA VAL A 17 5.44 32.60 7.96
C VAL A 17 5.92 34.01 8.31
N PRO A 18 7.01 34.52 7.70
CA PRO A 18 7.56 35.83 8.04
C PRO A 18 6.53 36.95 7.92
N ASP A 19 6.56 37.92 8.84
CA ASP A 19 5.60 39.05 8.89
C ASP A 19 5.51 39.84 7.57
N LEU A 20 6.59 39.83 6.78
CA LEU A 20 6.62 40.42 5.43
C LEU A 20 5.56 39.84 4.50
N PHE A 21 5.10 38.60 4.72
CA PHE A 21 4.08 37.98 3.90
C PHE A 21 2.68 38.55 4.14
N GLU A 22 2.43 39.21 5.28
CA GLU A 22 1.16 39.91 5.53
C GLU A 22 0.92 41.06 4.55
N GLN A 23 2.00 41.58 3.95
CA GLN A 23 1.95 42.67 2.98
C GLN A 23 1.60 42.20 1.56
N PHE A 24 1.62 40.89 1.28
CA PHE A 24 1.25 40.36 -0.04
C PHE A 24 -0.26 40.32 -0.20
N ASP A 25 -0.71 40.90 -1.31
CA ASP A 25 -2.12 41.01 -1.63
C ASP A 25 -2.76 39.61 -1.75
N GLY A 26 -3.75 39.33 -0.89
CA GLY A 26 -4.45 38.05 -0.83
C GLY A 26 -3.90 36.99 0.15
N TYR A 27 -2.75 37.19 0.82
CA TYR A 27 -2.19 36.21 1.77
C TYR A 27 -3.11 35.92 2.98
N ASN A 28 -3.84 36.94 3.44
CA ASN A 28 -4.83 36.84 4.52
C ASN A 28 -6.29 36.95 4.05
N ASP A 29 -6.57 36.67 2.78
CA ASP A 29 -7.94 36.65 2.29
C ASP A 29 -8.71 35.43 2.84
N THR A 30 -9.45 35.67 3.91
CA THR A 30 -10.29 34.65 4.58
C THR A 30 -11.39 34.09 3.68
N LYS A 31 -11.76 34.78 2.59
CA LYS A 31 -12.71 34.27 1.60
C LYS A 31 -12.05 33.21 0.71
N ARG A 32 -10.79 33.41 0.31
CA ARG A 32 -9.99 32.42 -0.43
C ARG A 32 -9.64 31.20 0.42
N LYS A 33 -9.30 31.39 1.70
CA LYS A 33 -8.98 30.27 2.63
C LYS A 33 -10.16 29.33 2.88
N LYS A 34 -11.41 29.80 2.70
CA LYS A 34 -12.64 28.99 2.81
C LYS A 34 -13.03 28.30 1.51
N GLN A 35 -12.47 28.72 0.38
CA GLN A 35 -12.67 28.05 -0.90
C GLN A 35 -11.71 26.86 -0.95
N LYS A 36 -12.23 25.66 -1.22
CA LYS A 36 -11.41 24.49 -1.50
C LYS A 36 -10.64 24.81 -2.78
N SER A 37 -9.33 25.02 -2.68
CA SER A 37 -8.47 25.21 -3.85
C SER A 37 -8.71 24.07 -4.82
N GLU A 38 -9.00 24.39 -6.08
CA GLU A 38 -9.17 23.37 -7.10
C GLU A 38 -7.88 22.53 -7.19
N PRO A 39 -7.98 21.19 -7.27
CA PRO A 39 -6.81 20.35 -7.48
C PRO A 39 -6.11 20.78 -8.77
N MET A 40 -4.81 21.05 -8.69
CA MET A 40 -4.05 21.46 -9.87
C MET A 40 -3.97 20.30 -10.86
N THR A 41 -4.31 20.55 -12.13
CA THR A 41 -4.25 19.56 -13.19
C THR A 41 -2.80 19.28 -13.59
N SER A 42 -2.55 18.11 -14.21
CA SER A 42 -1.24 17.75 -14.77
C SER A 42 -0.71 18.84 -15.73
N SER A 43 -1.57 19.34 -16.63
CA SER A 43 -1.25 20.44 -17.54
C SER A 43 -0.94 21.76 -16.82
N GLY A 44 -1.62 22.06 -15.71
CA GLY A 44 -1.35 23.24 -14.90
C GLY A 44 0.00 23.15 -14.19
N LEU A 45 0.32 21.97 -13.64
CA LEU A 45 1.63 21.70 -13.02
C LEU A 45 2.78 21.84 -14.01
N GLN A 46 2.62 21.28 -15.22
CA GLN A 46 3.61 21.42 -16.28
C GLN A 46 3.82 22.88 -16.67
N SER A 47 2.73 23.61 -16.94
CA SER A 47 2.81 25.02 -17.31
C SER A 47 3.52 25.86 -16.24
N HIS A 48 3.23 25.63 -14.96
CA HIS A 48 3.90 26.32 -13.87
C HIS A 48 5.38 25.95 -13.74
N ALA A 49 5.73 24.67 -13.90
CA ALA A 49 7.13 24.24 -13.91
C ALA A 49 7.91 24.92 -15.06
N GLU A 50 7.36 24.93 -16.28
CA GLU A 50 7.95 25.58 -17.46
C GLU A 50 8.11 27.10 -17.28
N CYS A 51 7.11 27.77 -16.68
CA CYS A 51 7.22 29.19 -16.35
C CYS A 51 8.35 29.47 -15.35
N LEU A 52 8.52 28.62 -14.34
CA LEU A 52 9.59 28.77 -13.35
C LEU A 52 10.97 28.50 -13.98
N PHE A 53 11.11 27.48 -14.82
CA PHE A 53 12.35 27.26 -15.58
C PHE A 53 12.65 28.44 -16.52
N SER A 54 11.66 28.95 -17.24
CA SER A 54 11.80 30.12 -18.11
C SER A 54 12.18 31.39 -17.36
N LEU A 55 11.76 31.53 -16.09
CA LEU A 55 12.18 32.63 -15.22
C LEU A 55 13.67 32.53 -14.87
N LEU A 56 14.16 31.31 -14.60
CA LEU A 56 15.57 31.06 -14.29
C LEU A 56 16.51 31.32 -15.47
N GLU A 57 16.00 31.30 -16.70
CA GLU A 57 16.77 31.61 -17.91
C GLU A 57 16.94 33.12 -18.14
N LYS A 58 16.20 33.96 -17.41
CA LYS A 58 16.25 35.41 -17.63
C LYS A 58 17.62 35.99 -17.19
N PRO A 59 18.21 36.89 -17.98
CA PRO A 59 19.59 37.38 -17.75
C PRO A 59 19.76 38.12 -16.43
N TYR A 60 18.71 38.77 -15.90
CA TYR A 60 18.75 39.45 -14.61
C TYR A 60 18.69 38.48 -13.41
N VAL A 61 18.19 37.25 -13.59
CA VAL A 61 18.20 36.19 -12.57
C VAL A 61 19.57 35.49 -12.52
N ASN A 62 20.26 35.47 -13.66
CA ASN A 62 21.64 34.97 -13.78
C ASN A 62 22.71 35.97 -13.32
N SER A 63 22.29 37.14 -12.84
CA SER A 63 23.17 38.14 -12.22
C SER A 63 23.77 37.58 -10.93
N THR A 64 25.10 37.66 -10.80
CA THR A 64 25.83 37.30 -9.57
C THR A 64 25.64 38.30 -8.43
N THR A 65 25.03 39.45 -8.71
CA THR A 65 24.70 40.49 -7.71
C THR A 65 23.24 40.37 -7.24
N GLY A 66 23.04 40.37 -5.91
CA GLY A 66 21.72 40.35 -5.26
C GLY A 66 21.39 39.02 -4.56
N LYS A 67 20.11 38.84 -4.18
CA LYS A 67 19.59 37.61 -3.54
C LYS A 67 19.18 36.51 -4.54
N TRP A 68 19.36 36.76 -5.84
CA TRP A 68 18.96 35.84 -6.91
C TRP A 68 19.66 34.49 -6.90
N PRO A 69 20.97 34.37 -6.56
CA PRO A 69 21.62 33.06 -6.47
C PRO A 69 20.99 32.12 -5.43
N GLU A 70 20.59 32.64 -4.27
CA GLU A 70 19.90 31.87 -3.22
C GLU A 70 18.47 31.50 -3.63
N LEU A 71 17.76 32.45 -4.24
CA LEU A 71 16.40 32.23 -4.74
C LEU A 71 16.38 31.23 -5.91
N ARG A 72 17.41 31.24 -6.76
CA ARG A 72 17.53 30.36 -7.94
C ARG A 72 17.42 28.89 -7.54
N ALA A 73 18.21 28.45 -6.56
CA ALA A 73 18.20 27.07 -6.09
C ALA A 73 16.80 26.65 -5.57
N SER A 74 16.12 27.57 -4.87
CA SER A 74 14.77 27.33 -4.35
C SER A 74 13.72 27.24 -5.47
N VAL A 75 13.80 28.13 -6.47
CA VAL A 75 12.91 28.14 -7.63
C VAL A 75 13.13 26.90 -8.50
N GLU A 76 14.38 26.49 -8.69
CA GLU A 76 14.74 25.27 -9.44
C GLU A 76 14.25 24.01 -8.75
N ALA A 77 14.41 23.92 -7.42
CA ALA A 77 13.86 22.81 -6.62
C ALA A 77 12.33 22.76 -6.71
N LEU A 78 11.65 23.91 -6.66
CA LEU A 78 10.20 23.99 -6.81
C LEU A 78 9.77 23.54 -8.22
N ALA A 79 10.40 24.04 -9.28
CA ALA A 79 10.09 23.66 -10.66
C ALA A 79 10.27 22.15 -10.89
N SER A 80 11.37 21.59 -10.38
CA SER A 80 11.66 20.15 -10.44
C SER A 80 10.64 19.31 -9.67
N CYS A 81 10.19 19.79 -8.51
CA CYS A 81 9.14 19.14 -7.73
C CYS A 81 7.81 19.12 -8.48
N LEU A 82 7.41 20.24 -9.09
CA LEU A 82 6.19 20.33 -9.88
C LEU A 82 6.23 19.39 -11.09
N SER A 83 7.36 19.34 -11.81
CA SER A 83 7.57 18.42 -12.94
C SER A 83 7.54 16.95 -12.50
N SER A 84 8.18 16.61 -11.38
CA SER A 84 8.16 15.23 -10.85
C SER A 84 6.75 14.79 -10.46
N TYR A 85 5.97 15.71 -9.87
CA TYR A 85 4.60 15.43 -9.47
C TYR A 85 3.66 15.27 -10.68
N GLU A 86 3.86 16.07 -11.72
CA GLU A 86 3.18 15.93 -13.02
C GLU A 86 3.40 14.52 -13.62
N GLN A 87 4.66 14.06 -13.67
CA GLN A 87 5.00 12.73 -14.19
C GLN A 87 4.34 11.62 -13.38
N TYR A 88 4.33 11.77 -12.04
CA TYR A 88 3.63 10.84 -11.15
C TYR A 88 2.14 10.77 -11.47
N LEU A 89 1.46 11.92 -11.64
CA LEU A 89 0.04 11.96 -11.97
C LEU A 89 -0.26 11.30 -13.31
N ASN A 90 0.57 11.52 -14.33
CA ASN A 90 0.42 10.86 -15.62
C ASN A 90 0.62 9.34 -15.54
N LYS A 91 1.62 8.89 -14.77
CA LYS A 91 1.83 7.45 -14.51
C LYS A 91 0.64 6.84 -13.77
N GLN A 92 0.05 7.57 -12.83
CA GLN A 92 -1.12 7.10 -12.10
C GLN A 92 -2.37 7.04 -13.00
N ALA A 93 -2.56 8.05 -13.86
CA ALA A 93 -3.65 8.10 -14.81
C ALA A 93 -3.57 6.96 -15.83
N THR A 94 -2.39 6.71 -16.40
CA THR A 94 -2.15 5.59 -17.31
C THR A 94 -2.38 4.25 -16.63
N THR A 95 -1.82 4.03 -15.43
CA THR A 95 -2.05 2.82 -14.63
C THR A 95 -3.53 2.60 -14.33
N THR A 96 -4.27 3.68 -14.03
CA THR A 96 -5.71 3.60 -13.77
C THR A 96 -6.49 3.27 -15.04
N ALA A 97 -6.12 3.85 -16.18
CA ALA A 97 -6.74 3.56 -17.46
C ALA A 97 -6.52 2.09 -17.87
N THR A 98 -5.27 1.60 -17.79
CA THR A 98 -4.97 0.18 -18.05
C THR A 98 -5.73 -0.75 -17.11
N ASN A 99 -5.82 -0.41 -15.82
CA ASN A 99 -6.57 -1.21 -14.86
C ASN A 99 -8.09 -1.21 -15.11
N LYS A 100 -8.65 -0.15 -15.73
CA LYS A 100 -10.06 -0.09 -16.13
C LYS A 100 -10.35 -0.90 -17.39
N GLU A 101 -9.39 -0.98 -18.30
CA GLU A 101 -9.52 -1.78 -19.54
C GLU A 101 -9.40 -3.28 -19.26
N LEU A 102 -8.68 -3.66 -18.20
CA LEU A 102 -8.64 -5.03 -17.75
C LEU A 102 -9.99 -5.43 -17.13
N SER A 103 -10.58 -6.52 -17.65
CA SER A 103 -11.81 -7.11 -17.11
C SER A 103 -11.67 -7.60 -15.67
N PHE A 104 -10.43 -7.86 -15.21
CA PHE A 104 -10.10 -8.28 -13.86
C PHE A 104 -8.88 -7.49 -13.35
N PRO A 105 -8.80 -7.16 -12.06
CA PRO A 105 -7.64 -6.47 -11.51
C PRO A 105 -6.36 -7.30 -11.77
N CYS A 106 -5.33 -6.67 -12.33
CA CYS A 106 -4.03 -7.30 -12.58
C CYS A 106 -3.31 -7.54 -11.25
N ARG A 107 -3.68 -8.61 -10.55
CA ARG A 107 -3.02 -9.03 -9.31
C ARG A 107 -2.14 -10.21 -9.63
N THR A 108 -0.85 -10.00 -9.49
CA THR A 108 0.15 -11.04 -9.68
C THR A 108 0.44 -11.70 -8.34
N VAL A 109 0.78 -13.00 -8.37
CA VAL A 109 1.03 -13.78 -7.14
C VAL A 109 2.19 -13.19 -6.33
N ASP A 110 3.21 -12.65 -6.99
CA ASP A 110 4.37 -12.01 -6.35
C ASP A 110 3.99 -10.74 -5.55
N GLN A 111 3.04 -9.94 -6.02
CA GLN A 111 2.64 -8.67 -5.40
C GLN A 111 1.50 -8.82 -4.39
N ASN A 112 0.66 -9.84 -4.56
CA ASN A 112 -0.60 -9.97 -3.81
C ASN A 112 -0.77 -11.30 -3.08
N ALA A 113 0.27 -12.13 -3.02
CA ALA A 113 0.30 -13.26 -2.11
C ALA A 113 0.93 -12.88 -0.77
N SER A 114 0.40 -13.47 0.30
CA SER A 114 1.01 -13.47 1.62
C SER A 114 1.29 -14.90 2.02
N VAL A 115 2.46 -15.13 2.64
CA VAL A 115 2.87 -16.46 3.11
C VAL A 115 2.82 -16.48 4.63
N PHE A 116 2.12 -17.46 5.18
CA PHE A 116 2.01 -17.68 6.62
C PHE A 116 2.60 -19.04 6.97
N HIS A 117 3.46 -19.08 7.99
CA HIS A 117 4.07 -20.32 8.47
C HIS A 117 3.29 -20.86 9.67
N CYS A 118 2.58 -21.96 9.49
CA CYS A 118 1.87 -22.63 10.56
C CYS A 118 2.75 -23.73 11.14
N LYS A 119 3.18 -23.54 12.39
CA LYS A 119 3.91 -24.58 13.13
C LYS A 119 2.98 -25.76 13.41
N LYS A 120 3.57 -26.94 13.52
CA LYS A 120 2.89 -28.14 14.02
C LYS A 120 2.19 -27.81 15.35
N SER A 121 0.94 -28.22 15.47
CA SER A 121 0.20 -28.12 16.73
C SER A 121 0.92 -28.86 17.84
N VAL A 122 1.04 -28.22 19.01
CA VAL A 122 1.60 -28.82 20.23
C VAL A 122 0.61 -29.81 20.86
N LEU A 123 -0.69 -29.64 20.56
CA LEU A 123 -1.72 -30.55 21.04
C LEU A 123 -1.60 -31.90 20.32
N SER A 124 -1.67 -32.98 21.09
CA SER A 124 -1.62 -34.35 20.57
C SER A 124 -2.81 -34.69 19.66
N VAL A 125 -3.93 -33.97 19.80
CA VAL A 125 -5.15 -34.15 19.04
C VAL A 125 -5.48 -32.85 18.30
N VAL A 126 -5.67 -32.96 16.98
CA VAL A 126 -6.17 -31.87 16.13
C VAL A 126 -7.66 -31.68 16.41
N LYS A 127 -8.11 -30.43 16.54
CA LYS A 127 -9.54 -30.13 16.78
C LYS A 127 -10.39 -30.66 15.64
N ASP A 128 -11.58 -31.16 15.96
CA ASP A 128 -12.51 -31.80 15.00
C ASP A 128 -12.75 -30.96 13.74
N LYS A 129 -12.95 -29.65 13.90
CA LYS A 129 -13.16 -28.71 12.79
C LYS A 129 -12.01 -28.66 11.77
N TYR A 130 -10.81 -29.11 12.11
CA TYR A 130 -9.65 -29.16 11.22
C TYR A 130 -9.37 -30.56 10.68
N THR A 131 -10.09 -31.60 11.11
CA THR A 131 -9.75 -33.00 10.79
C THR A 131 -9.76 -33.31 9.30
N LEU A 132 -10.73 -32.79 8.55
CA LEU A 132 -10.81 -32.99 7.10
C LEU A 132 -9.64 -32.32 6.37
N LEU A 133 -9.36 -31.06 6.71
CA LEU A 133 -8.20 -30.35 6.18
C LEU A 133 -6.89 -31.03 6.57
N ASP A 134 -6.74 -31.46 7.82
CA ASP A 134 -5.55 -32.13 8.31
C ASP A 134 -5.30 -33.44 7.56
N LYS A 135 -6.33 -34.25 7.34
CA LYS A 135 -6.22 -35.48 6.53
C LYS A 135 -5.75 -35.19 5.11
N ALA A 136 -6.31 -34.16 4.46
CA ALA A 136 -5.91 -33.78 3.10
C ALA A 136 -4.46 -33.28 3.04
N VAL A 137 -4.04 -32.50 4.02
CA VAL A 137 -2.66 -31.99 4.12
C VAL A 137 -1.68 -33.12 4.42
N VAL A 138 -2.02 -34.04 5.34
CA VAL A 138 -1.18 -35.18 5.72
C VAL A 138 -1.05 -36.19 4.57
N SER A 139 -2.10 -36.39 3.78
CA SER A 139 -2.05 -37.28 2.61
C SER A 139 -1.32 -36.65 1.42
N SER A 140 -1.19 -35.31 1.40
CA SER A 140 -0.46 -34.59 0.35
C SER A 140 1.05 -34.64 0.56
N ASP A 141 1.79 -34.69 -0.54
CA ASP A 141 3.26 -34.59 -0.54
C ASP A 141 3.70 -33.14 -0.77
N THR A 142 4.97 -32.81 -0.51
CA THR A 142 5.53 -31.46 -0.70
C THR A 142 5.44 -30.99 -2.16
N GLU A 143 5.40 -31.91 -3.13
CA GLU A 143 5.26 -31.59 -4.56
C GLU A 143 3.82 -31.29 -4.98
N ASN A 144 2.82 -31.71 -4.20
CA ASN A 144 1.40 -31.60 -4.53
C ASN A 144 0.68 -30.76 -3.46
N PRO A 145 0.70 -29.43 -3.56
CA PRO A 145 0.06 -28.57 -2.57
C PRO A 145 -1.45 -28.74 -2.54
N VAL A 146 -2.04 -28.58 -1.36
CA VAL A 146 -3.49 -28.69 -1.17
C VAL A 146 -4.13 -27.32 -1.34
N LEU A 147 -5.01 -27.20 -2.33
CA LEU A 147 -5.87 -26.03 -2.48
C LEU A 147 -7.07 -26.15 -1.55
N PHE A 148 -7.30 -25.15 -0.71
CA PHE A 148 -8.44 -25.14 0.20
C PHE A 148 -9.76 -24.91 -0.52
N ASP A 149 -10.60 -25.94 -0.50
CA ASP A 149 -12.02 -25.90 -0.83
C ASP A 149 -12.88 -26.05 0.44
N GLU A 150 -13.84 -25.15 0.64
CA GLU A 150 -14.75 -25.15 1.79
C GLU A 150 -15.65 -26.39 1.83
N ASN A 151 -16.04 -26.92 0.66
CA ASN A 151 -16.94 -28.06 0.57
C ASN A 151 -16.24 -29.40 0.87
N LEU A 152 -14.91 -29.44 0.74
CA LEU A 152 -14.11 -30.66 0.92
C LEU A 152 -13.38 -30.70 2.26
N HIS A 153 -12.98 -29.53 2.77
CA HIS A 153 -12.07 -29.46 3.92
C HIS A 153 -12.73 -28.98 5.22
N VAL A 154 -14.02 -28.67 5.19
CA VAL A 154 -14.78 -28.26 6.37
C VAL A 154 -16.08 -29.06 6.44
N GLU A 155 -16.47 -29.52 7.63
CA GLU A 155 -17.71 -30.30 7.80
C GLU A 155 -18.97 -29.47 7.49
N LYS A 156 -18.90 -28.16 7.74
CA LYS A 156 -19.97 -27.19 7.48
C LYS A 156 -19.38 -25.97 6.80
N PRO A 157 -19.94 -25.51 5.67
CA PRO A 157 -19.51 -24.27 5.03
C PRO A 157 -19.58 -23.07 5.98
N PHE A 158 -18.73 -22.06 5.75
CA PHE A 158 -18.75 -20.85 6.57
C PHE A 158 -19.97 -20.00 6.24
N GLU A 159 -20.65 -19.51 7.27
CA GLU A 159 -21.81 -18.61 7.08
C GLU A 159 -21.37 -17.19 6.73
N ASN A 160 -20.16 -16.79 7.16
CA ASN A 160 -19.63 -15.46 6.90
C ASN A 160 -18.09 -15.43 6.84
N SER A 161 -17.56 -14.34 6.25
CA SER A 161 -16.12 -14.13 6.08
C SER A 161 -15.36 -14.05 7.41
N MET A 162 -16.02 -13.66 8.51
CA MET A 162 -15.40 -13.56 9.83
C MET A 162 -15.15 -14.95 10.44
N GLN A 163 -16.08 -15.90 10.26
CA GLN A 163 -15.89 -17.30 10.65
C GLN A 163 -14.72 -17.91 9.88
N LYS A 164 -14.66 -17.68 8.56
CA LYS A 164 -13.54 -18.12 7.71
C LYS A 164 -12.21 -17.52 8.19
N PHE A 165 -12.18 -16.22 8.48
CA PHE A 165 -10.99 -15.56 9.01
C PHE A 165 -10.51 -16.19 10.32
N ARG A 166 -11.41 -16.36 11.30
CA ARG A 166 -11.09 -16.99 12.60
C ARG A 166 -10.66 -18.46 12.47
N PHE A 167 -11.19 -19.17 11.48
CA PHE A 167 -10.81 -20.55 11.18
C PHE A 167 -9.32 -20.63 10.84
N PHE A 168 -8.83 -19.77 9.95
CA PHE A 168 -7.41 -19.72 9.56
C PHE A 168 -6.51 -19.07 10.61
N ASP A 169 -7.01 -18.06 11.35
CA ASP A 169 -6.25 -17.40 12.43
C ASP A 169 -5.92 -18.35 13.58
N SER A 170 -6.82 -19.29 13.87
CA SER A 170 -6.65 -20.32 14.91
C SER A 170 -6.29 -21.71 14.37
N LEU A 171 -5.73 -21.77 13.15
CA LEU A 171 -5.42 -23.00 12.45
C LEU A 171 -4.46 -23.90 13.27
N GLN A 172 -4.84 -25.17 13.41
CA GLN A 172 -4.06 -26.18 14.11
C GLN A 172 -4.02 -27.45 13.27
N LEU A 173 -2.83 -27.81 12.80
CA LEU A 173 -2.58 -28.99 11.97
C LEU A 173 -1.51 -29.87 12.62
N SER A 174 -1.52 -31.17 12.30
CA SER A 174 -0.61 -32.17 12.83
C SER A 174 0.80 -32.10 12.21
N VAL A 175 0.93 -31.44 11.06
CA VAL A 175 2.16 -31.25 10.29
C VAL A 175 2.43 -29.74 10.18
N PRO A 176 3.69 -29.28 10.21
CA PRO A 176 3.97 -27.88 9.91
C PRO A 176 3.69 -27.60 8.42
N VAL A 177 3.08 -26.46 8.12
CA VAL A 177 2.70 -26.08 6.75
C VAL A 177 3.03 -24.62 6.46
N ASP A 178 3.30 -24.33 5.19
CA ASP A 178 3.24 -22.97 4.66
C ASP A 178 1.90 -22.75 3.97
N VAL A 179 1.23 -21.66 4.32
CA VAL A 179 -0.04 -21.28 3.72
C VAL A 179 0.19 -20.04 2.86
N ILE A 180 0.03 -20.20 1.55
CA ILE A 180 0.00 -19.08 0.61
C ILE A 180 -1.45 -18.60 0.50
N ARG A 181 -1.68 -17.36 0.90
CA ARG A 181 -2.95 -16.67 0.75
C ARG A 181 -2.84 -15.70 -0.42
N PHE A 182 -3.62 -15.95 -1.47
CA PHE A 182 -3.65 -15.13 -2.68
C PHE A 182 -5.07 -14.61 -2.91
N CYS A 183 -5.19 -13.32 -3.21
CA CYS A 183 -6.47 -12.68 -3.50
C CYS A 183 -6.47 -12.16 -4.94
N PRO A 184 -6.95 -12.94 -5.92
CA PRO A 184 -6.95 -12.55 -7.33
C PRO A 184 -7.87 -11.35 -7.61
N GLY A 185 -8.91 -11.14 -6.79
CA GLY A 185 -9.93 -10.12 -7.01
C GLY A 185 -11.30 -10.59 -6.52
N GLU A 186 -12.33 -9.77 -6.71
CA GLU A 186 -13.75 -10.16 -6.52
C GLU A 186 -14.14 -10.69 -5.13
N GLY A 187 -13.34 -10.41 -4.09
CA GLY A 187 -13.56 -10.95 -2.75
C GLY A 187 -13.16 -12.42 -2.58
N LEU A 188 -12.60 -13.05 -3.62
CA LEU A 188 -12.07 -14.40 -3.56
C LEU A 188 -10.69 -14.41 -2.89
N VAL A 189 -10.49 -15.38 -1.99
CA VAL A 189 -9.22 -15.61 -1.31
C VAL A 189 -8.90 -17.10 -1.37
N LEU A 190 -7.87 -17.43 -2.15
CA LEU A 190 -7.33 -18.77 -2.26
C LEU A 190 -6.33 -19.01 -1.14
N HIS A 191 -6.42 -20.18 -0.50
CA HIS A 191 -5.45 -20.64 0.49
C HIS A 191 -4.84 -21.93 -0.04
N ILE A 192 -3.52 -21.94 -0.20
CA ILE A 192 -2.76 -23.08 -0.72
C ILE A 192 -1.81 -23.55 0.37
N PHE A 193 -1.86 -24.83 0.69
CA PHE A 193 -1.14 -25.46 1.78
C PHE A 193 0.03 -26.28 1.25
N PHE A 194 1.23 -25.98 1.73
CA PHE A 194 2.46 -26.71 1.43
C PHE A 194 2.95 -27.41 2.69
N PRO A 195 2.81 -28.75 2.79
CA PRO A 195 3.31 -29.48 3.94
C PRO A 195 4.84 -29.48 3.96
N ARG A 196 5.40 -29.06 5.11
CA ARG A 196 6.84 -29.14 5.40
C ARG A 196 7.13 -30.44 6.12
N TYR A 197 7.28 -31.53 5.38
CA TYR A 197 7.91 -32.70 5.96
C TYR A 197 9.37 -32.35 6.25
N LEU A 198 9.81 -32.57 7.49
CA LEU A 198 11.22 -32.47 7.82
C LEU A 198 11.94 -33.43 6.89
N ARG A 199 12.63 -32.91 5.87
CA ARG A 199 13.64 -33.67 5.13
C ARG A 199 14.71 -34.03 6.15
N THR A 200 14.58 -35.19 6.78
CA THR A 200 15.71 -35.87 7.40
C THR A 200 16.69 -36.18 6.27
N GLY A 201 17.67 -35.29 6.07
CA GLY A 201 18.90 -35.62 5.35
C GLY A 201 19.11 -35.01 3.97
N LEU A 202 18.92 -33.69 3.78
CA LEU A 202 19.59 -32.98 2.70
C LEU A 202 20.28 -31.73 3.23
N ILE A 203 21.48 -31.96 3.79
CA ILE A 203 22.53 -30.95 3.90
C ILE A 203 22.93 -30.63 2.46
N LEU A 204 22.47 -29.50 1.93
CA LEU A 204 23.06 -28.92 0.74
C LEU A 204 24.40 -28.30 1.16
N LYS A 205 25.49 -28.97 0.77
CA LYS A 205 26.82 -28.35 0.63
C LYS A 205 26.83 -27.47 -0.62
#